data_AF-A0A7C5URR0-F1
#
_entry.id   AF-A0A7C5URR0-F1
#
_cell.length_a   1.000
_cell.length_b   1.000
_cell.length_c   1.000
_cell.angle_alpha   90.00
_cell.angle_beta   90.00
_cell.angle_gamma   90.00
#
_symmetry.space_group_name_H-M   'P 1'
#
loop_
_entity.id
_entity.type
_entity.pdbx_description
1 polymer ?
#
loop_
_entity_poly.entity_id
_entity_poly.type
_entity_poly.pdbx_seq_one_letter_code
_entity_poly.pdbx_strand_id
1 'polypeptide(L)'
;MSCPTDVPQQREVLEPGPLLDQRGNLAQVGWSRQPLLDGNLEAAHFYPLCFLQRLRLKRWDYYGITTPTHFYSFTLADLGYAGQVFAYVVDFEGGHCQEETLTIPLSRGIVLPRNSTEGRSAYEGKKVRMSFDVVPGGRRLSVAWPTFARQGLSAEVMLRMPPEHESMNIVIPIRGRRFYFNR
;
A
#
# COMPACT_ATOMS: atom_id res chain seq x y z
N MET A 1 4.78 0.62 42.51
CA MET A 1 4.34 1.11 41.19
C MET A 1 4.33 -0.08 40.26
N SER A 2 3.16 -0.69 40.02
CA SER A 2 3.00 -1.79 39.07
C SER A 2 2.89 -1.20 37.67
N CYS A 3 3.82 -1.55 36.78
CA CYS A 3 3.70 -1.28 35.36
C CYS A 3 2.53 -2.13 34.83
N PRO A 4 1.51 -1.58 34.15
CA PRO A 4 0.46 -2.40 33.56
C PRO A 4 1.08 -3.22 32.42
N THR A 5 1.32 -4.51 32.66
CA THR A 5 1.77 -5.48 31.66
C THR A 5 0.57 -6.07 30.92
N ASP A 6 -0.34 -5.22 30.44
CA ASP A 6 -1.42 -5.68 29.57
C ASP A 6 -0.96 -5.47 28.13
N VAL A 7 -0.02 -6.30 27.68
CA VAL A 7 0.33 -6.38 26.27
C VAL A 7 -0.89 -6.99 25.58
N PRO A 8 -1.58 -6.25 24.69
CA PRO A 8 -2.76 -6.78 24.03
C PRO A 8 -2.42 -8.11 23.35
N GLN A 9 -3.15 -9.17 23.71
CA GLN A 9 -2.95 -10.49 23.12
C GLN A 9 -3.15 -10.38 21.60
N GLN A 10 -2.09 -10.68 20.83
CA GLN A 10 -2.20 -10.70 19.38
C GLN A 10 -3.08 -11.86 18.94
N ARG A 11 -4.17 -11.56 18.22
CA ARG A 11 -5.13 -12.53 17.71
C ARG A 11 -4.87 -12.78 16.22
N GLU A 12 -4.81 -14.04 15.83
CA GLU A 12 -4.85 -14.42 14.41
C GLU A 12 -6.30 -14.35 13.91
N VAL A 13 -6.50 -13.65 12.79
CA VAL A 13 -7.76 -13.61 12.04
C VAL A 13 -7.77 -14.82 11.09
N LEU A 14 -8.80 -15.65 11.23
CA LEU A 14 -8.92 -16.90 10.48
C LEU A 14 -10.06 -16.88 9.46
N GLU A 15 -11.04 -16.00 9.66
CA GLU A 15 -12.26 -15.95 8.85
C GLU A 15 -12.31 -14.70 7.96
N PRO A 16 -12.66 -14.84 6.67
CA PRO A 16 -12.92 -13.70 5.80
C PRO A 16 -14.02 -12.78 6.34
N GLY A 17 -13.91 -11.49 6.05
CA GLY A 17 -14.95 -10.53 6.44
C GLY A 17 -14.64 -9.09 6.05
N PRO A 18 -15.54 -8.15 6.34
CA PRO A 18 -15.26 -6.73 6.13
C PRO A 18 -14.19 -6.24 7.12
N LEU A 19 -13.36 -5.28 6.71
CA LEU A 19 -12.50 -4.55 7.64
C LEU A 19 -13.34 -3.71 8.61
N LEU A 20 -14.35 -3.03 8.08
CA LEU A 20 -15.22 -2.10 8.81
C LEU A 20 -16.67 -2.58 8.86
N ASP A 21 -17.30 -2.51 10.03
CA ASP A 21 -18.74 -2.70 10.19
C ASP A 21 -19.53 -1.53 9.57
N GLN A 22 -20.86 -1.65 9.53
CA GLN A 22 -21.75 -0.60 8.99
C GLN A 22 -21.70 0.73 9.75
N ARG A 23 -21.10 0.75 10.95
CA ARG A 23 -20.94 1.95 11.79
C ARG A 23 -19.51 2.54 11.67
N GLY A 24 -18.65 1.92 10.86
CA GLY A 24 -17.25 2.32 10.64
C GLY A 24 -16.30 1.92 11.77
N ASN A 25 -16.65 0.93 12.60
CA ASN A 25 -15.73 0.32 13.56
C ASN A 25 -15.01 -0.87 12.94
N LEU A 26 -13.82 -1.21 13.43
CA LEU A 26 -13.11 -2.43 13.01
C LEU A 26 -13.92 -3.67 13.40
N ALA A 27 -14.25 -4.50 12.41
CA ALA A 27 -15.00 -5.74 12.64
C ALA A 27 -14.11 -6.84 13.23
N GLN A 28 -12.83 -6.87 12.82
CA GLN A 28 -11.82 -7.79 13.32
C GLN A 28 -10.50 -7.03 13.53
N VAL A 29 -9.78 -7.37 14.60
CA VAL A 29 -8.47 -6.81 14.95
C VAL A 29 -7.50 -7.96 15.16
N GLY A 30 -6.29 -7.82 14.63
CA GLY A 30 -5.29 -8.88 14.71
C GLY A 30 -4.37 -8.92 13.51
N TRP A 31 -3.81 -10.09 13.25
CA TRP A 31 -2.97 -10.39 12.09
C TRP A 31 -3.48 -11.62 11.34
N SER A 32 -3.13 -11.79 10.08
CA SER A 32 -3.42 -13.02 9.32
C SER A 32 -2.34 -13.31 8.29
N ARG A 33 -2.17 -14.60 7.98
CA ARG A 33 -1.27 -15.12 6.94
C ARG A 33 -1.77 -14.91 5.51
N GLN A 34 -3.03 -14.51 5.38
CA GLN A 34 -3.71 -14.30 4.11
C GLN A 34 -4.55 -13.03 4.20
N PRO A 35 -4.82 -12.34 3.07
CA PRO A 35 -5.56 -11.09 3.05
C PRO A 35 -7.07 -11.31 3.16
N LEU A 36 -7.52 -11.75 4.35
CA LEU A 36 -8.89 -12.19 4.64
C LEU A 36 -9.90 -11.04 4.75
N LEU A 37 -9.44 -9.83 5.08
CA LEU A 37 -10.33 -8.69 5.32
C LEU A 37 -10.50 -7.82 4.07
N ASP A 38 -11.74 -7.58 3.69
CA ASP A 38 -12.10 -6.69 2.59
C ASP A 38 -11.80 -5.22 2.95
N GLY A 39 -11.09 -4.53 2.07
CA GLY A 39 -10.70 -3.12 2.22
C GLY A 39 -11.86 -2.15 1.98
N ASN A 40 -13.00 -2.37 2.64
CA ASN A 40 -14.25 -1.61 2.51
C ASN A 40 -14.18 -0.20 3.12
N LEU A 41 -13.21 0.60 2.69
CA LEU A 41 -12.90 1.92 3.24
C LEU A 41 -14.01 2.96 3.03
N GLU A 42 -14.97 2.72 2.14
CA GLU A 42 -16.19 3.53 2.02
C GLU A 42 -17.07 3.49 3.27
N ALA A 43 -16.93 2.46 4.12
CA ALA A 43 -17.61 2.38 5.41
C ALA A 43 -16.92 3.21 6.52
N ALA A 44 -15.79 3.86 6.22
CA ALA A 44 -15.06 4.65 7.20
C ALA A 44 -15.88 5.85 7.71
N HIS A 45 -15.94 6.01 9.03
CA HIS A 45 -16.76 7.04 9.67
C HIS A 45 -16.02 7.81 10.77
N PHE A 46 -14.91 8.50 10.43
CA PHE A 46 -14.10 9.28 11.38
C PHE A 46 -14.67 10.68 11.68
N TYR A 47 -15.24 11.33 10.67
CA TYR A 47 -15.88 12.66 10.74
C TYR A 47 -17.39 12.59 10.52
N PRO A 48 -18.17 13.61 10.93
CA PRO A 48 -19.60 13.70 10.62
C PRO A 48 -19.89 13.85 9.12
N LEU A 49 -19.01 14.54 8.40
CA LEU A 49 -19.16 14.77 6.96
C LEU A 49 -18.41 13.69 6.17
N CYS A 50 -19.13 12.94 5.33
CA CYS A 50 -18.59 11.79 4.59
C CYS A 50 -17.45 12.14 3.63
N PHE A 51 -17.46 13.33 3.01
CA PHE A 51 -16.39 13.72 2.09
C PHE A 51 -15.05 14.00 2.81
N LEU A 52 -15.09 14.39 4.10
CA LEU A 52 -13.89 14.62 4.90
C LEU A 52 -13.14 13.33 5.22
N GLN A 53 -13.80 12.17 5.15
CA GLN A 53 -13.13 10.88 5.37
C GLN A 53 -12.02 10.65 4.35
N ARG A 54 -12.29 11.00 3.07
CA ARG A 54 -11.32 10.82 1.98
C ARG A 54 -10.04 11.60 2.22
N LEU A 55 -10.12 12.79 2.83
CA LEU A 55 -8.94 13.62 3.15
C LEU A 55 -8.05 13.01 4.25
N ARG A 56 -8.54 12.03 4.99
CA ARG A 56 -7.85 11.42 6.13
C ARG A 56 -7.45 9.97 5.90
N LEU A 57 -8.08 9.31 4.93
CA LEU A 57 -7.69 7.99 4.44
C LEU A 57 -6.43 8.12 3.60
N LYS A 58 -5.42 7.33 3.97
CA LYS A 58 -4.18 7.19 3.21
C LYS A 58 -4.08 5.76 2.75
N ARG A 59 -3.80 5.56 1.47
CA ARG A 59 -3.68 4.25 0.82
C ARG A 59 -2.48 4.29 -0.10
N TRP A 60 -1.77 3.18 -0.21
CA TRP A 60 -0.66 3.06 -1.15
C TRP A 60 -0.49 1.61 -1.57
N ASP A 61 0.04 1.42 -2.78
CA ASP A 61 0.55 0.15 -3.27
C ASP A 61 2.06 0.30 -3.48
N TYR A 62 2.83 -0.60 -2.89
CA TYR A 62 4.27 -0.49 -2.71
C TYR A 62 4.94 -1.82 -3.05
N TYR A 63 5.98 -1.76 -3.88
CA TYR A 63 6.85 -2.90 -4.16
C TYR A 63 8.28 -2.54 -3.86
N GLY A 64 8.92 -3.37 -3.02
CA GLY A 64 10.36 -3.36 -2.80
C GLY A 64 10.99 -4.58 -3.48
N ILE A 65 12.04 -4.36 -4.25
CA ILE A 65 12.81 -5.40 -4.92
C ILE A 65 14.26 -5.26 -4.48
N THR A 66 14.71 -6.24 -3.72
CA THR A 66 16.10 -6.31 -3.26
C THR A 66 16.86 -7.28 -4.15
N THR A 67 17.98 -6.82 -4.70
CA THR A 67 18.99 -7.63 -5.38
C THR A 67 20.28 -7.62 -4.53
N PRO A 68 21.31 -8.41 -4.88
CA PRO A 68 22.57 -8.38 -4.14
C PRO A 68 23.25 -7.01 -4.10
N THR A 69 23.06 -6.18 -5.14
CA THR A 69 23.78 -4.90 -5.27
C THR A 69 22.87 -3.69 -5.17
N HIS A 70 21.55 -3.85 -5.36
CA HIS A 70 20.63 -2.73 -5.38
C HIS A 70 19.34 -3.03 -4.64
N PHE A 71 18.67 -1.97 -4.19
CA PHE A 71 17.28 -1.99 -3.81
C PHE A 71 16.48 -1.00 -4.63
N TYR A 72 15.40 -1.49 -5.20
CA TYR A 72 14.44 -0.69 -5.95
C TYR A 72 13.15 -0.65 -5.16
N SER A 73 12.50 0.50 -5.08
CA SER A 73 11.10 0.53 -4.69
C SER A 73 10.27 1.43 -5.57
N PHE A 74 9.00 1.06 -5.73
CA PHE A 74 8.03 1.76 -6.56
C PHE A 74 6.74 1.89 -5.80
N THR A 75 6.18 3.11 -5.75
CA THR A 75 4.99 3.39 -4.95
C THR A 75 4.01 4.28 -5.68
N LEU A 76 2.74 3.89 -5.58
CA LEU A 76 1.58 4.71 -5.91
C LEU A 76 0.78 4.95 -4.63
N ALA A 77 0.65 6.22 -4.22
CA ALA A 77 -0.01 6.58 -2.98
C ALA A 77 -1.10 7.63 -3.19
N ASP A 78 -2.25 7.41 -2.56
CA ASP A 78 -3.32 8.39 -2.34
C ASP A 78 -3.31 8.80 -0.87
N LEU A 79 -2.95 10.05 -0.59
CA LEU A 79 -2.92 10.63 0.76
C LEU A 79 -4.22 11.36 1.12
N GLY A 80 -5.24 11.26 0.28
CA GLY A 80 -6.54 11.89 0.44
C GLY A 80 -6.63 13.27 -0.19
N TYR A 81 -5.66 14.15 0.07
CA TYR A 81 -5.58 15.50 -0.51
C TYR A 81 -4.47 15.66 -1.56
N ALA A 82 -3.55 14.69 -1.63
CA ALA A 82 -2.44 14.66 -2.56
C ALA A 82 -2.10 13.21 -2.91
N GLY A 83 -1.69 13.00 -4.15
CA GLY A 83 -1.13 11.73 -4.60
C GLY A 83 0.39 11.81 -4.65
N GLN A 84 1.04 10.67 -4.48
CA GLN A 84 2.47 10.54 -4.71
C GLN A 84 2.76 9.35 -5.61
N VAL A 85 3.61 9.57 -6.60
CA VAL A 85 4.26 8.53 -7.40
C VAL A 85 5.74 8.68 -7.14
N PHE A 86 6.37 7.68 -6.54
CA PHE A 86 7.78 7.78 -6.19
C PHE A 86 8.53 6.48 -6.41
N ALA A 87 9.83 6.62 -6.64
CA ALA A 87 10.75 5.51 -6.80
C ALA A 87 12.03 5.76 -6.01
N TYR A 88 12.57 4.68 -5.43
CA TYR A 88 13.89 4.64 -4.84
C TYR A 88 14.80 3.70 -5.63
N VAL A 89 16.05 4.10 -5.82
CA VAL A 89 17.15 3.26 -6.28
C VAL A 89 18.30 3.42 -5.29
N VAL A 90 18.57 2.38 -4.52
CA VAL A 90 19.69 2.31 -3.60
C VAL A 90 20.74 1.39 -4.21
N ASP A 91 21.97 1.89 -4.36
CA ASP A 91 23.15 1.12 -4.73
C ASP A 91 23.93 0.80 -3.44
N PHE A 92 23.97 -0.49 -3.09
CA PHE A 92 24.65 -0.97 -1.89
C PHE A 92 26.17 -0.99 -2.03
N GLU A 93 26.69 -1.14 -3.26
CA GLU A 93 28.14 -1.20 -3.50
C GLU A 93 28.73 0.20 -3.55
N GLY A 94 28.07 1.12 -4.26
CA GLY A 94 28.45 2.53 -4.32
C GLY A 94 28.04 3.35 -3.11
N GLY A 95 27.10 2.86 -2.28
CA GLY A 95 26.58 3.58 -1.12
C GLY A 95 25.72 4.80 -1.48
N HIS A 96 25.10 4.78 -2.66
CA HIS A 96 24.28 5.88 -3.18
C HIS A 96 22.78 5.57 -3.05
N CYS A 97 21.98 6.60 -2.78
CA CYS A 97 20.52 6.50 -2.75
C CYS A 97 19.94 7.62 -3.60
N GLN A 98 19.16 7.24 -4.61
CA GLN A 98 18.37 8.16 -5.41
C GLN A 98 16.89 7.97 -5.11
N GLU A 99 16.24 9.06 -4.72
CA GLU A 99 14.79 9.15 -4.57
C GLU A 99 14.26 10.19 -5.57
N GLU A 100 13.17 9.90 -6.25
CA GLU A 100 12.35 10.93 -6.87
C GLU A 100 10.88 10.73 -6.54
N THR A 101 10.21 11.84 -6.26
CA THR A 101 8.80 11.87 -5.89
C THR A 101 8.06 12.88 -6.76
N LEU A 102 6.98 12.43 -7.42
CA LEU A 102 6.02 13.27 -8.11
C LEU A 102 4.77 13.44 -7.23
N THR A 103 4.56 14.65 -6.72
CA THR A 103 3.35 15.02 -5.99
C THR A 103 2.27 15.51 -6.95
N ILE A 104 1.07 14.96 -6.82
CA ILE A 104 -0.07 15.23 -7.71
C ILE A 104 -1.23 15.78 -6.88
N PRO A 105 -1.78 16.96 -7.21
CA PRO A 105 -2.94 17.49 -6.51
C PRO A 105 -4.13 16.52 -6.56
N LEU A 106 -4.78 16.30 -5.42
CA LEU A 106 -5.98 15.48 -5.28
C LEU A 106 -5.86 14.05 -5.84
N SER A 107 -4.64 13.49 -5.85
CA SER A 107 -4.35 12.14 -6.32
C SER A 107 -4.80 11.88 -7.76
N ARG A 108 -4.91 12.95 -8.57
CA ARG A 108 -5.52 12.88 -9.91
C ARG A 108 -4.77 11.89 -10.81
N GLY A 109 -5.50 10.90 -11.31
CA GLY A 109 -4.96 9.88 -12.23
C GLY A 109 -4.24 8.73 -11.54
N ILE A 110 -4.13 8.73 -10.21
CA ILE A 110 -3.71 7.55 -9.46
C ILE A 110 -4.94 6.64 -9.30
N VAL A 111 -4.78 5.39 -9.71
CA VAL A 111 -5.77 4.32 -9.53
C VAL A 111 -5.19 3.33 -8.53
N LEU A 112 -5.95 2.99 -7.48
CA LEU A 112 -5.61 1.95 -6.52
C LEU A 112 -6.83 1.03 -6.32
N PRO A 113 -6.67 -0.30 -6.50
CA PRO A 113 -7.75 -1.25 -6.31
C PRO A 113 -8.20 -1.29 -4.85
N ARG A 114 -9.45 -1.69 -4.62
CA ARG A 114 -10.01 -1.86 -3.27
C ARG A 114 -9.16 -2.80 -2.43
N ASN A 115 -8.74 -3.90 -3.05
CA ASN A 115 -8.06 -5.02 -2.42
C ASN A 115 -6.72 -5.29 -3.12
N SER A 116 -5.69 -5.71 -2.37
CA SER A 116 -4.37 -6.01 -2.92
C SER A 116 -4.35 -7.25 -3.83
N THR A 117 -5.37 -8.10 -3.77
CA THR A 117 -5.43 -9.41 -4.43
C THR A 117 -5.92 -9.38 -5.88
N GLU A 118 -6.35 -8.23 -6.39
CA GLU A 118 -6.91 -8.11 -7.74
C GLU A 118 -6.76 -6.70 -8.31
N GLY A 119 -6.95 -6.59 -9.61
CA GLY A 119 -6.98 -5.31 -10.33
C GLY A 119 -5.60 -4.74 -10.63
N ARG A 120 -5.60 -3.44 -10.92
CA ARG A 120 -4.43 -2.68 -11.39
C ARG A 120 -4.28 -1.40 -10.57
N SER A 121 -3.10 -1.22 -9.99
CA SER A 121 -2.65 0.07 -9.49
C SER A 121 -1.92 0.78 -10.63
N ALA A 122 -2.27 2.03 -10.94
CA ALA A 122 -1.62 2.74 -12.05
C ALA A 122 -1.57 4.25 -11.88
N TYR A 123 -0.58 4.85 -12.53
CA TYR A 123 -0.53 6.26 -12.84
C TYR A 123 0.08 6.46 -14.24
N GLU A 124 -0.59 7.24 -15.08
CA GLU A 124 -0.15 7.55 -16.44
C GLU A 124 -0.04 9.07 -16.62
N GLY A 125 1.14 9.61 -16.32
CA GLY A 125 1.48 11.01 -16.50
C GLY A 125 2.44 11.26 -17.66
N LYS A 126 2.64 12.53 -18.01
CA LYS A 126 3.61 12.92 -19.06
C LYS A 126 5.06 12.59 -18.72
N LYS A 127 5.42 12.65 -17.43
CA LYS A 127 6.80 12.48 -16.93
C LYS A 127 7.10 11.06 -16.46
N VAL A 128 6.09 10.36 -15.96
CA VAL A 128 6.22 9.02 -15.38
C VAL A 128 4.97 8.21 -15.68
N ARG A 129 5.18 6.95 -16.05
CA ARG A 129 4.14 5.92 -16.12
C ARG A 129 4.56 4.77 -15.21
N MET A 130 3.63 4.30 -14.40
CA MET A 130 3.85 3.22 -13.46
C MET A 130 2.58 2.40 -13.36
N SER A 131 2.66 1.07 -13.49
CA SER A 131 1.55 0.18 -13.19
C SER A 131 1.97 -1.09 -12.49
N PHE A 132 1.11 -1.56 -11.60
CA PHE A 132 1.22 -2.81 -10.86
C PHE A 132 -0.05 -3.60 -11.13
N ASP A 133 0.10 -4.71 -11.83
CA ASP A 133 -0.99 -5.53 -12.33
C ASP A 133 -0.96 -6.86 -11.59
N VAL A 134 -2.06 -7.21 -10.92
CA VAL A 134 -2.24 -8.58 -10.43
C VAL A 134 -2.56 -9.48 -11.62
N VAL A 135 -1.75 -10.51 -11.81
CA VAL A 135 -1.84 -11.44 -12.95
C VAL A 135 -1.88 -12.88 -12.43
N PRO A 136 -2.31 -13.86 -13.24
CA PRO A 136 -2.21 -15.27 -12.84
C PRO A 136 -0.78 -15.64 -12.40
N GLY A 137 -0.65 -16.14 -11.18
CA GLY A 137 0.62 -16.59 -10.60
C GLY A 137 1.52 -15.49 -10.03
N GLY A 138 1.08 -14.22 -9.98
CA GLY A 138 1.93 -13.16 -9.43
C GLY A 138 1.48 -11.73 -9.73
N ARG A 139 2.48 -10.84 -9.80
CA ARG A 139 2.29 -9.41 -10.07
C ARG A 139 3.27 -8.94 -11.11
N ARG A 140 2.80 -8.17 -12.08
CA ARG A 140 3.63 -7.50 -13.08
C ARG A 140 3.76 -6.03 -12.74
N LEU A 141 4.99 -5.53 -12.70
CA LEU A 141 5.29 -4.13 -12.47
C LEU A 141 5.90 -3.58 -13.76
N SER A 142 5.37 -2.45 -14.23
CA SER A 142 5.90 -1.69 -15.35
C SER A 142 6.19 -0.27 -14.87
N VAL A 143 7.42 0.20 -15.10
CA VAL A 143 7.88 1.53 -14.69
C VAL A 143 8.59 2.17 -15.88
N ALA A 144 8.19 3.39 -16.22
CA ALA A 144 8.86 4.25 -17.18
C ALA A 144 8.93 5.68 -16.65
N TRP A 145 10.14 6.10 -16.26
CA TRP A 145 10.44 7.42 -15.71
C TRP A 145 11.69 7.99 -16.42
N PRO A 146 11.55 8.57 -17.63
CA PRO A 146 12.70 8.94 -18.47
C PRO A 146 13.66 9.96 -17.87
N THR A 147 13.21 10.77 -16.91
CA THR A 147 14.03 11.82 -16.28
C THR A 147 14.61 11.43 -14.93
N PHE A 148 14.35 10.21 -14.45
CA PHE A 148 14.79 9.77 -13.12
C PHE A 148 16.32 9.85 -13.00
N ALA A 149 16.83 10.54 -11.97
CA ALA A 149 18.25 10.82 -11.77
C ALA A 149 18.96 11.44 -13.00
N ARG A 150 18.21 12.11 -13.90
CA ARG A 150 18.68 12.61 -15.20
C ARG A 150 19.20 11.53 -16.18
N GLN A 151 19.08 10.26 -15.83
CA GLN A 151 19.53 9.11 -16.63
C GLN A 151 18.37 8.23 -17.11
N GLY A 152 17.21 8.36 -16.47
CA GLY A 152 16.02 7.56 -16.74
C GLY A 152 15.98 6.27 -15.91
N LEU A 153 14.75 5.81 -15.67
CA LEU A 153 14.46 4.53 -15.01
C LEU A 153 13.38 3.80 -15.80
N SER A 154 13.69 2.59 -16.24
CA SER A 154 12.76 1.69 -16.91
C SER A 154 12.85 0.31 -16.28
N ALA A 155 11.72 -0.26 -15.89
CA ALA A 155 11.68 -1.58 -15.27
C ALA A 155 10.43 -2.36 -15.71
N GLU A 156 10.64 -3.64 -16.00
CA GLU A 156 9.58 -4.63 -16.20
C GLU A 156 9.90 -5.80 -15.28
N VAL A 157 9.07 -6.02 -14.26
CA VAL A 157 9.34 -6.99 -13.20
C VAL A 157 8.15 -7.93 -13.04
N MET A 158 8.42 -9.23 -12.96
CA MET A 158 7.43 -10.24 -12.60
C MET A 158 7.77 -10.78 -11.21
N LEU A 159 6.88 -10.53 -10.25
CA LEU A 159 6.97 -11.09 -8.90
C LEU A 159 6.06 -12.33 -8.85
N ARG A 160 6.66 -13.51 -8.72
CA ARG A 160 5.90 -14.76 -8.59
C ARG A 160 5.28 -14.86 -7.20
N MET A 161 4.02 -15.24 -7.13
CA MET A 161 3.31 -15.51 -5.88
C MET A 161 2.72 -16.92 -5.96
N PRO A 162 3.45 -17.95 -5.48
CA PRO A 162 2.91 -19.29 -5.35
C PRO A 162 1.65 -19.30 -4.47
N PRO A 163 0.67 -20.20 -4.72
CA PRO A 163 -0.56 -20.29 -3.94
C PRO A 163 -0.36 -20.42 -2.43
N GLU A 164 0.72 -21.08 -2.01
CA GLU A 164 1.11 -21.33 -0.62
C GLU A 164 1.85 -20.16 0.03
N HIS A 165 2.14 -19.08 -0.70
CA HIS A 165 2.87 -17.92 -0.16
C HIS A 165 2.01 -17.22 0.90
N GLU A 166 2.49 -17.24 2.14
CA GLU A 166 1.91 -16.45 3.22
C GLU A 166 2.23 -14.95 3.05
N SER A 167 1.34 -14.12 3.55
CA SER A 167 1.49 -12.67 3.61
C SER A 167 1.24 -12.19 5.03
N MET A 168 1.96 -11.17 5.47
CA MET A 168 1.70 -10.55 6.76
C MET A 168 0.62 -9.48 6.58
N ASN A 169 -0.56 -9.72 7.13
CA ASN A 169 -1.68 -8.78 7.11
C ASN A 169 -1.95 -8.36 8.55
N ILE A 170 -2.13 -7.06 8.81
CA ILE A 170 -2.25 -6.55 10.18
C ILE A 170 -3.31 -5.45 10.23
N VAL A 171 -4.19 -5.54 11.22
CA VAL A 171 -5.11 -4.49 11.63
C VAL A 171 -4.72 -3.99 13.02
N ILE A 172 -4.35 -2.72 13.11
CA ILE A 172 -4.00 -2.07 14.37
C ILE A 172 -5.04 -0.98 14.67
N PRO A 173 -5.82 -1.11 15.75
CA PRO A 173 -6.73 -0.06 16.19
C PRO A 173 -5.92 1.15 16.66
N ILE A 174 -6.36 2.34 16.26
CA ILE A 174 -5.85 3.62 16.73
C ILE A 174 -7.01 4.33 17.42
N ARG A 175 -6.70 5.20 18.40
CA ARG A 175 -7.70 5.94 19.19
C ARG A 175 -8.88 6.45 18.33
N GLY A 176 -10.10 6.12 18.77
CA GLY A 176 -11.34 6.40 18.06
C GLY A 176 -11.66 5.29 17.06
N ARG A 177 -12.20 5.65 15.90
CA ARG A 177 -12.46 4.72 14.78
C ARG A 177 -11.29 4.59 13.81
N ARG A 178 -10.10 5.10 14.17
CA ARG A 178 -8.93 5.15 13.28
C ARG A 178 -8.19 3.82 13.32
N PHE A 179 -7.41 3.53 12.30
CA PHE A 179 -6.70 2.28 12.21
C PHE A 179 -5.48 2.38 11.30
N TYR A 180 -4.58 1.43 11.46
CA TYR A 180 -3.62 1.03 10.44
C TYR A 180 -4.04 -0.34 9.91
N PHE A 181 -4.02 -0.48 8.59
CA PHE A 181 -4.33 -1.74 7.91
C PHE A 181 -3.28 -1.99 6.83
N ASN A 182 -2.68 -3.17 6.86
CA ASN A 182 -1.76 -3.65 5.84
C ASN A 182 -2.22 -5.02 5.36
N ARG A 183 -2.14 -5.21 4.04
CA ARG A 183 -2.50 -6.43 3.31
C ARG A 183 -1.73 -6.50 1.99
#